data_AF-A0A9P8KZR3-F1
#
_entry.id   AF-A0A9P8KZR3-F1
#
_cell.length_a   1.000
_cell.length_b   1.000
_cell.length_c   1.000
_cell.angle_alpha   90.00
_cell.angle_beta   90.00
_cell.angle_gamma   90.00
#
_symmetry.space_group_name_H-M   'P 1'
#
loop_
_entity.id
_entity.type
_entity.pdbx_description
1 polymer ?
#
loop_
_entity_poly.entity_id
_entity_poly.type
_entity_poly.pdbx_seq_one_letter_code
_entity_poly.pdbx_strand_id
1 'polypeptide(L)'
;MAVQTAWLVIEAVPEKLQIKIDTFSELETHASKDAILASNSSSYKSSEMLGKVKDTTKSRVLNTHYYMPPENMVVELMTDGFIFNRLWAAIKRETLSILAEGVSTPEEIDALFIELTRSWGGPCRFMDAVGLDTVALIEDHYIKERQLSPTYTVDFLRREYLDKGRLGAKSPHGGLYPPQPKSIS
;
A
#
# COMPACT_ATOMS: atom_id res chain seq x y z
N MET A 1 -0.07 -32.03 -13.96
CA MET A 1 0.26 -30.61 -14.27
C MET A 1 1.53 -30.25 -13.51
N ALA A 2 2.42 -29.44 -14.08
CA ALA A 2 3.78 -29.20 -13.56
C ALA A 2 3.86 -28.70 -12.10
N VAL A 3 2.81 -28.06 -11.59
CA VAL A 3 2.78 -27.43 -10.25
C VAL A 3 2.10 -28.26 -9.15
N GLN A 4 1.46 -29.38 -9.49
CA GLN A 4 0.60 -30.13 -8.54
C GLN A 4 1.36 -30.70 -7.33
N THR A 5 2.64 -31.04 -7.52
CA THR A 5 3.49 -31.65 -6.49
C THR A 5 4.58 -30.72 -5.99
N ALA A 6 4.57 -29.45 -6.41
CA ALA A 6 5.58 -28.48 -6.02
C ALA A 6 5.27 -27.88 -4.64
N TRP A 7 6.27 -27.82 -3.76
CA TRP A 7 6.14 -27.14 -2.46
C TRP A 7 6.33 -25.61 -2.58
N LEU A 8 7.02 -25.16 -3.64
CA LEU A 8 7.24 -23.76 -3.99
C LEU A 8 7.05 -23.59 -5.50
N VAL A 9 6.25 -22.61 -5.90
CA VAL A 9 6.08 -22.22 -7.31
C VAL A 9 6.45 -20.75 -7.43
N ILE A 10 7.40 -20.43 -8.32
CA ILE A 10 7.80 -19.05 -8.59
C ILE A 10 7.29 -18.67 -9.97
N GLU A 11 6.37 -17.70 -10.01
CA GLU A 11 5.95 -17.04 -11.23
C GLU A 11 7.04 -16.06 -11.69
N ALA A 12 7.41 -16.17 -12.96
CA ALA A 12 8.29 -15.25 -13.67
C ALA A 12 7.70 -14.93 -15.05
N VAL A 13 6.42 -14.61 -15.09
CA VAL A 13 5.72 -14.22 -16.34
C VAL A 13 6.06 -12.78 -16.70
N PRO A 14 5.80 -12.32 -17.95
CA PRO A 14 6.06 -10.95 -18.35
C PRO A 14 5.51 -9.90 -17.38
N GLU A 15 6.20 -8.77 -17.26
CA GLU A 15 5.94 -7.72 -16.27
C GLU A 15 4.68 -6.88 -16.59
N LYS A 16 3.51 -7.54 -16.67
CA LYS A 16 2.19 -6.95 -16.89
C LYS A 16 1.24 -7.42 -15.80
N LEU A 17 0.68 -6.47 -15.04
CA LEU A 17 -0.13 -6.75 -13.85
C LEU A 17 -1.27 -7.75 -14.10
N GLN A 18 -2.05 -7.55 -15.17
CA GLN A 18 -3.19 -8.43 -15.47
C GLN A 18 -2.78 -9.89 -15.70
N ILE A 19 -1.66 -10.11 -16.41
CA ILE A 19 -1.14 -11.47 -16.65
C ILE A 19 -0.75 -12.13 -15.33
N LYS A 20 -0.13 -11.39 -14.41
CA LYS A 20 0.24 -11.91 -13.09
C LYS A 20 -1.00 -12.24 -12.25
N ILE A 21 -2.01 -11.37 -12.25
CA ILE A 21 -3.30 -11.62 -11.58
C ILE A 21 -3.94 -12.92 -12.08
N ASP A 22 -3.98 -13.11 -13.39
CA ASP A 22 -4.57 -14.32 -14.00
C ASP A 22 -3.72 -15.56 -13.67
N THR A 23 -2.39 -15.44 -13.72
CA THR A 23 -1.46 -16.52 -13.36
C THR A 23 -1.67 -16.97 -11.91
N PHE A 24 -1.77 -16.06 -10.94
CA PHE A 24 -2.00 -16.42 -9.54
C PHE A 24 -3.37 -17.08 -9.33
N SER A 25 -4.39 -16.71 -10.11
CA SER A 25 -5.70 -17.38 -10.10
C SER A 25 -5.61 -18.84 -10.58
N GLU A 26 -4.84 -19.10 -11.63
CA GLU A 26 -4.60 -20.46 -12.14
C GLU A 26 -3.75 -21.27 -11.16
N LEU A 27 -2.74 -20.66 -10.56
CA LEU A 27 -1.90 -21.28 -9.55
C LEU A 27 -2.69 -21.70 -8.30
N GLU A 28 -3.63 -20.88 -7.83
CA GLU A 28 -4.53 -21.29 -6.73
C GLU A 28 -5.31 -22.57 -7.07
N THR A 29 -5.71 -22.72 -8.33
CA THR A 29 -6.53 -23.86 -8.79
C THR A 29 -5.71 -25.14 -8.93
N HIS A 30 -4.44 -25.03 -9.31
CA HIS A 30 -3.62 -26.17 -9.73
C HIS A 30 -2.48 -26.56 -8.80
N ALA A 31 -1.97 -25.63 -8.00
CA ALA A 31 -0.93 -25.92 -7.02
C ALA A 31 -1.52 -26.62 -5.78
N SER A 32 -0.68 -27.32 -5.04
CA SER A 32 -1.09 -27.90 -3.77
C SER A 32 -1.54 -26.82 -2.78
N LYS A 33 -2.47 -27.16 -1.87
CA LYS A 33 -3.04 -26.22 -0.89
C LYS A 33 -2.02 -25.69 0.11
N ASP A 34 -0.92 -26.43 0.30
CA ASP A 34 0.21 -26.11 1.17
C ASP A 34 1.42 -25.53 0.41
N ALA A 35 1.35 -25.42 -0.92
CA ALA A 35 2.44 -24.86 -1.72
C ALA A 35 2.60 -23.35 -1.49
N ILE A 36 3.84 -22.88 -1.35
CA ILE A 36 4.15 -21.45 -1.37
C ILE A 36 4.08 -20.96 -2.82
N LEU A 37 3.37 -19.85 -3.04
CA LEU A 37 3.28 -19.22 -4.36
C LEU A 37 4.08 -17.91 -4.33
N ALA A 38 5.08 -17.79 -5.17
CA ALA A 38 5.99 -16.65 -5.17
C ALA A 38 5.99 -15.93 -6.52
N SER A 39 6.30 -14.64 -6.50
CA SER A 39 6.54 -13.84 -7.70
C SER A 39 7.99 -13.36 -7.77
N ASN A 40 8.62 -13.44 -8.94
CA ASN A 40 9.90 -12.78 -9.23
C ASN A 40 9.73 -11.30 -9.64
N SER A 41 8.53 -10.73 -9.48
CA SER A 41 8.25 -9.33 -9.81
C SER A 41 9.08 -8.37 -8.93
N SER A 42 9.76 -7.43 -9.58
CA SER A 42 10.47 -6.32 -8.93
C SER A 42 9.64 -5.04 -8.89
N SER A 43 8.62 -4.92 -9.75
CA SER A 43 7.83 -3.69 -9.91
C SER A 43 6.47 -3.74 -9.20
N TYR A 44 5.86 -4.92 -9.13
CA TYR A 44 4.56 -5.13 -8.47
C TYR A 44 4.69 -5.89 -7.16
N LYS A 45 4.00 -5.40 -6.13
CA LYS A 45 3.84 -6.06 -4.83
C LYS A 45 2.91 -7.25 -4.95
N SER A 46 3.09 -8.27 -4.11
CA SER A 46 2.24 -9.48 -4.10
C SER A 46 0.77 -9.13 -3.91
N SER A 47 0.46 -8.18 -3.03
CA SER A 47 -0.92 -7.71 -2.82
C SER A 47 -1.61 -7.22 -4.09
N GLU A 48 -0.88 -6.63 -5.04
CA GLU A 48 -1.44 -6.13 -6.31
C GLU A 48 -1.82 -7.27 -7.26
N MET A 49 -1.16 -8.43 -7.13
CA MET A 49 -1.37 -9.61 -8.00
C MET A 49 -2.47 -10.55 -7.50
N LEU A 50 -3.03 -10.29 -6.31
CA LEU A 50 -3.92 -11.23 -5.60
C LEU A 50 -5.42 -10.94 -5.76
N GLY A 51 -5.80 -10.08 -6.71
CA GLY A 51 -7.19 -9.64 -6.89
C GLY A 51 -8.22 -10.74 -7.20
N LYS A 52 -7.76 -11.90 -7.70
CA LYS A 52 -8.61 -13.08 -8.01
C LYS A 52 -8.38 -14.29 -7.11
N VAL A 53 -7.57 -14.12 -6.05
CA VAL A 53 -7.15 -15.20 -5.16
C VAL A 53 -7.91 -15.13 -3.84
N LYS A 54 -8.25 -16.28 -3.26
CA LYS A 54 -8.98 -16.35 -1.98
C LYS A 54 -8.09 -15.93 -0.82
N ASP A 55 -8.68 -15.37 0.23
CA ASP A 55 -7.96 -14.94 1.43
C ASP A 55 -7.16 -16.07 2.08
N THR A 56 -7.65 -17.31 2.04
CA THR A 56 -6.94 -18.49 2.55
C THR A 56 -5.64 -18.80 1.80
N THR A 57 -5.51 -18.36 0.56
CA THR A 57 -4.31 -18.53 -0.26
C THR A 57 -3.35 -17.35 -0.12
N LYS A 58 -3.85 -16.14 0.20
CA LYS A 58 -3.01 -14.94 0.33
C LYS A 58 -1.91 -15.10 1.39
N SER A 59 -2.17 -15.84 2.47
CA SER A 59 -1.20 -16.08 3.55
C SER A 59 0.03 -16.91 3.15
N ARG A 60 -0.01 -17.57 1.99
CA ARG A 60 1.11 -18.38 1.45
C ARG A 60 1.68 -17.78 0.15
N VAL A 61 1.41 -16.50 -0.11
CA VAL A 61 1.93 -15.76 -1.26
C VAL A 61 2.97 -14.73 -0.83
N LEU A 62 4.07 -14.61 -1.57
CA LEU A 62 5.10 -13.60 -1.33
C LEU A 62 5.80 -13.18 -2.64
N ASN A 63 6.62 -12.12 -2.59
CA ASN A 63 7.59 -11.84 -3.66
C ASN A 63 8.96 -12.35 -3.25
N THR A 64 9.60 -13.08 -4.17
CA THR A 64 10.98 -13.57 -4.08
C THR A 64 11.73 -13.00 -5.27
N HIS A 65 12.34 -11.83 -5.11
CA HIS A 65 13.03 -11.15 -6.20
C HIS A 65 14.46 -11.68 -6.33
N TYR A 66 14.73 -12.32 -7.47
CA TYR A 66 16.01 -12.88 -7.87
C TYR A 66 16.75 -11.90 -8.78
N TYR A 67 18.03 -11.71 -8.48
CA TYR A 67 18.89 -10.81 -9.22
C TYR A 67 19.58 -11.55 -10.37
N MET A 68 19.72 -10.87 -11.52
CA MET A 68 20.59 -11.35 -12.59
C MET A 68 22.03 -10.91 -12.31
N PRO A 69 23.04 -11.72 -12.66
CA PRO A 69 22.95 -13.01 -13.37
C PRO A 69 22.61 -14.18 -12.42
N PRO A 70 22.19 -15.37 -12.92
CA PRO A 70 21.62 -16.46 -12.10
C PRO A 70 22.57 -17.07 -11.07
N GLU A 71 23.87 -16.77 -11.14
CA GLU A 71 24.86 -17.14 -10.13
C GLU A 71 24.74 -16.31 -8.85
N ASN A 72 23.95 -15.23 -8.87
CA ASN A 72 23.67 -14.45 -7.68
C ASN A 72 22.83 -15.27 -6.70
N MET A 73 23.41 -15.56 -5.53
CA MET A 73 22.77 -16.37 -4.49
C MET A 73 21.89 -15.55 -3.54
N VAL A 74 21.74 -14.24 -3.78
CA VAL A 74 20.90 -13.36 -2.97
C VAL A 74 19.47 -13.37 -3.51
N VAL A 75 18.51 -13.57 -2.60
CA VAL A 75 17.08 -13.44 -2.87
C VAL A 75 16.51 -12.39 -1.95
N GLU A 76 15.81 -11.41 -2.50
CA GLU A 76 15.09 -10.40 -1.74
C GLU A 76 13.65 -10.86 -1.49
N LEU A 77 13.27 -10.97 -0.22
CA LEU A 77 11.88 -11.22 0.17
C LEU A 77 11.16 -9.89 0.33
N MET A 78 10.30 -9.55 -0.61
CA MET A 78 9.52 -8.32 -0.51
C MET A 78 8.25 -8.60 0.28
N THR A 79 7.92 -7.72 1.22
CA THR A 79 6.68 -7.83 1.98
C THR A 79 5.48 -7.72 1.03
N ASP A 80 4.44 -8.52 1.26
CA ASP A 80 3.18 -8.42 0.51
C ASP A 80 2.45 -7.08 0.70
N GLY A 81 2.91 -6.28 1.67
CA GLY A 81 2.28 -5.05 2.10
C GLY A 81 0.94 -5.28 2.78
N PHE A 82 0.41 -6.50 2.92
CA PHE A 82 -0.95 -6.72 3.42
C PHE A 82 -1.07 -6.33 4.90
N ILE A 83 -0.15 -6.80 5.74
CA ILE A 83 -0.11 -6.46 7.17
C ILE A 83 0.19 -4.98 7.36
N PHE A 84 1.22 -4.48 6.67
CA PHE A 84 1.62 -3.08 6.77
C PHE A 84 0.53 -2.14 6.24
N ASN A 85 -0.08 -2.41 5.08
CA ASN A 85 -1.17 -1.62 4.51
C ASN A 85 -2.38 -1.60 5.46
N ARG A 86 -2.67 -2.72 6.14
CA ARG A 86 -3.74 -2.78 7.14
C ARG A 86 -3.43 -1.89 8.36
N LEU A 87 -2.21 -1.95 8.87
CA LEU A 87 -1.75 -1.08 9.98
C LEU A 87 -1.77 0.38 9.54
N TRP A 88 -1.21 0.66 8.37
CA TRP A 88 -1.15 1.99 7.78
C TRP A 88 -2.55 2.58 7.56
N ALA A 89 -3.51 1.81 7.07
CA ALA A 89 -4.91 2.25 6.94
C ALA A 89 -5.53 2.63 8.30
N ALA A 90 -5.16 1.96 9.39
CA ALA A 90 -5.62 2.33 10.72
C ALA A 90 -4.96 3.61 11.24
N ILE A 91 -3.63 3.71 11.12
CA ILE A 91 -2.86 4.91 11.50
C ILE A 91 -3.39 6.12 10.76
N LYS A 92 -3.49 6.03 9.44
CA LYS A 92 -3.94 7.11 8.57
C LYS A 92 -5.36 7.58 8.91
N ARG A 93 -6.28 6.64 9.13
CA ARG A 93 -7.66 6.94 9.51
C ARG A 93 -7.72 7.70 10.84
N GLU A 94 -6.98 7.24 11.84
CA GLU A 94 -6.95 7.89 13.16
C GLU A 94 -6.32 9.29 13.07
N THR A 95 -5.23 9.43 12.30
CA THR A 95 -4.64 10.74 12.02
C THR A 95 -5.66 11.70 11.40
N LEU A 96 -6.46 11.26 10.42
CA LEU A 96 -7.50 12.11 9.83
C LEU A 96 -8.58 12.49 10.84
N SER A 97 -9.02 11.57 11.71
CA SER A 97 -10.01 11.86 12.76
C SER A 97 -9.51 12.92 13.74
N ILE A 98 -8.27 12.78 14.24
CA ILE A 98 -7.63 13.75 15.15
C ILE A 98 -7.60 15.15 14.51
N LEU A 99 -7.25 15.23 13.22
CA LEU A 99 -7.25 16.48 12.48
C LEU A 99 -8.66 17.04 12.29
N ALA A 100 -9.63 16.20 11.97
CA ALA A 100 -11.03 16.59 11.75
C ALA A 100 -11.71 17.12 13.02
N GLU A 101 -11.34 16.57 14.17
CA GLU A 101 -11.77 17.02 15.50
C GLU A 101 -11.02 18.27 15.99
N GLY A 102 -9.97 18.70 15.28
CA GLY A 102 -9.16 19.85 15.65
C GLY A 102 -8.31 19.65 16.90
N VAL A 103 -8.02 18.40 17.26
CA VAL A 103 -7.27 18.03 18.49
C VAL A 103 -5.80 18.41 18.37
N SER A 104 -5.21 18.34 17.18
CA SER A 104 -3.80 18.65 16.94
C SER A 104 -3.55 19.07 15.48
N THR A 105 -2.35 19.53 15.18
CA THR A 105 -1.88 19.94 13.85
C THR A 105 -1.09 18.83 13.14
N PRO A 106 -0.98 18.84 11.79
CA PRO A 106 -0.15 17.88 11.06
C PRO A 106 1.31 17.83 11.55
N GLU A 107 1.88 18.99 11.88
CA GLU A 107 3.25 19.13 12.39
C GLU A 107 3.44 18.43 13.74
N GLU A 108 2.52 18.63 14.68
CA GLU A 108 2.56 18.03 16.02
C GLU A 108 2.35 16.51 15.96
N ILE A 109 1.39 16.05 15.15
CA ILE A 109 1.14 14.61 14.96
C ILE A 109 2.39 13.93 14.41
N ASP A 110 3.00 14.50 13.36
CA ASP A 110 4.21 13.93 12.77
C ASP A 110 5.39 13.96 13.74
N ALA A 111 5.57 15.04 14.50
CA ALA A 111 6.63 15.15 15.49
C ALA A 111 6.51 14.07 16.58
N LEU A 112 5.32 13.92 17.17
CA LEU A 112 5.04 12.88 18.17
C LEU A 112 5.22 11.48 17.59
N PHE A 113 4.72 11.23 16.39
CA PHE A 113 4.86 9.94 15.73
C PHE A 113 6.32 9.58 15.50
N ILE A 114 7.13 10.52 14.99
CA ILE A 114 8.57 10.32 14.75
C ILE A 114 9.30 10.07 16.07
N GLU A 115 9.02 10.84 17.11
CA GLU A 115 9.69 10.70 18.41
C GLU A 115 9.41 9.33 19.05
N LEU A 116 8.15 8.90 19.05
CA LEU A 116 7.71 7.66 19.69
C LEU A 116 8.09 6.41 18.88
N THR A 117 7.93 6.46 17.56
CA THR A 117 8.16 5.28 16.69
C THR A 117 9.58 5.20 16.15
N ARG A 118 10.37 6.28 16.29
CA ARG A 118 11.67 6.44 15.62
C ARG A 118 11.59 6.27 14.09
N SER A 119 10.41 6.52 13.52
CA SER A 119 10.19 6.52 12.07
C SER A 119 10.95 7.65 11.39
N TRP A 120 11.35 7.44 10.14
CA TRP A 120 12.02 8.46 9.31
C TRP A 120 11.07 9.57 8.83
N GLY A 121 9.77 9.39 9.01
CA GLY A 121 8.74 10.36 8.67
C GLY A 121 7.44 10.10 9.40
N GLY A 122 6.55 11.09 9.36
CA GLY A 122 5.26 11.04 10.02
C GLY A 122 4.10 10.78 9.04
N PRO A 123 2.94 10.36 9.57
CA PRO A 123 1.79 9.99 8.76
C PRO A 123 1.26 11.11 7.86
N CYS A 124 1.29 12.37 8.30
CA CYS A 124 0.82 13.50 7.50
C CYS A 124 1.74 13.76 6.30
N ARG A 125 3.06 13.76 6.51
CA ARG A 125 4.03 13.86 5.39
C ARG A 125 3.91 12.70 4.40
N PHE A 126 3.69 11.48 4.89
CA PHE A 126 3.49 10.33 4.00
C PHE A 126 2.22 10.45 3.16
N MET A 127 1.11 10.91 3.75
CA MET A 127 -0.13 11.19 3.01
C MET A 127 0.08 12.26 1.93
N ASP A 128 0.79 13.34 2.24
CA ASP A 128 1.10 14.38 1.27
C ASP A 128 2.01 13.88 0.14
N ALA A 129 2.97 13.02 0.44
CA ALA A 129 3.85 12.42 -0.57
C ALA A 129 3.10 11.47 -1.51
N VAL A 130 2.14 10.70 -0.98
CA VAL A 130 1.26 9.81 -1.77
C VAL A 130 0.25 10.62 -2.60
N GLY A 131 -0.24 11.73 -2.04
CA GLY A 131 -1.28 12.56 -2.61
C GLY A 131 -2.65 12.31 -1.96
N LEU A 132 -3.32 13.39 -1.57
CA LEU A 132 -4.55 13.33 -0.76
C LEU A 132 -5.76 12.76 -1.51
N ASP A 133 -5.78 12.90 -2.84
CA ASP A 133 -6.76 12.25 -3.71
C ASP A 133 -6.62 10.73 -3.73
N THR A 134 -5.38 10.23 -3.85
CA THR A 134 -5.08 8.80 -3.74
C THR A 134 -5.45 8.28 -2.34
N VAL A 135 -5.15 9.05 -1.30
CA VAL A 135 -5.53 8.73 0.08
C VAL A 135 -7.05 8.61 0.21
N ALA A 136 -7.81 9.55 -0.35
CA ALA A 136 -9.27 9.53 -0.32
C ALA A 136 -9.85 8.27 -1.00
N LEU A 137 -9.33 7.90 -2.17
CA LEU A 137 -9.73 6.68 -2.89
C LEU A 137 -9.50 5.41 -2.06
N ILE A 138 -8.37 5.33 -1.36
CA ILE A 138 -8.06 4.20 -0.49
C ILE A 138 -9.02 4.18 0.72
N GLU A 139 -9.32 5.32 1.32
CA GLU A 139 -10.25 5.38 2.46
C GLU A 139 -11.68 5.04 2.07
N ASP A 140 -12.16 5.47 0.90
CA ASP A 140 -13.48 5.07 0.38
C ASP A 140 -13.63 3.54 0.33
N HIS A 141 -12.59 2.86 -0.14
CA HIS A 141 -12.56 1.41 -0.18
C HIS A 141 -12.71 0.81 1.22
N TYR A 142 -11.93 1.28 2.20
CA TYR A 142 -11.98 0.77 3.57
C TYR A 142 -13.28 1.12 4.30
N ILE A 143 -13.85 2.30 4.06
CA ILE A 143 -15.14 2.72 4.60
C ILE A 143 -16.23 1.76 4.16
N LYS A 144 -16.27 1.45 2.86
CA LYS A 144 -17.24 0.51 2.29
C LYS A 144 -17.03 -0.91 2.79
N GLU A 145 -15.79 -1.38 2.77
CA GLU A 145 -15.43 -2.73 3.21
C GLU A 145 -15.81 -2.97 4.68
N ARG A 146 -15.56 -1.99 5.54
CA ARG A 146 -15.66 -2.15 7.00
C ARG A 146 -16.85 -1.45 7.65
N GLN A 147 -17.73 -0.85 6.84
CA GLN A 147 -18.88 -0.07 7.30
C GLN A 147 -18.50 1.02 8.32
N LEU A 148 -17.43 1.76 8.04
CA LEU A 148 -16.95 2.85 8.89
C LEU A 148 -17.66 4.16 8.56
N SER A 149 -17.59 5.14 9.47
CA SER A 149 -18.12 6.48 9.20
C SER A 149 -17.16 7.28 8.30
N PRO A 150 -17.65 7.94 7.23
CA PRO A 150 -16.84 8.81 6.38
C PRO A 150 -16.60 10.21 6.97
N THR A 151 -17.40 10.61 7.98
CA THR A 151 -17.54 12.01 8.42
C THR A 151 -16.21 12.67 8.81
N TYR A 152 -15.41 11.98 9.63
CA TYR A 152 -14.14 12.51 10.16
C TYR A 152 -12.92 12.06 9.37
N THR A 153 -13.12 11.41 8.22
CA THR A 153 -12.04 10.81 7.43
C THR A 153 -12.08 11.37 6.01
N VAL A 154 -12.73 10.66 5.08
CA VAL A 154 -12.77 11.04 3.67
C VAL A 154 -13.59 12.30 3.42
N ASP A 155 -14.67 12.54 4.17
CA ASP A 155 -15.50 13.74 3.98
C ASP A 155 -14.78 15.00 4.47
N PHE A 156 -14.09 14.90 5.60
CA PHE A 156 -13.17 15.93 6.08
C PHE A 156 -12.08 16.22 5.05
N LEU A 157 -11.41 15.17 4.55
CA LEU A 157 -10.32 15.33 3.58
C LEU A 157 -10.80 16.03 2.30
N ARG A 158 -11.98 15.65 1.79
CA ARG A 158 -12.59 16.29 0.61
C ARG A 158 -12.86 17.77 0.85
N ARG A 159 -13.66 18.06 1.88
CA ARG A 159 -14.13 19.42 2.19
C ARG A 159 -12.97 20.37 2.49
N GLU A 160 -11.98 19.91 3.26
CA GLU A 160 -10.92 20.79 3.74
C GLU A 160 -9.71 20.91 2.81
N TYR A 161 -9.50 19.93 1.92
CA TYR A 161 -8.31 19.87 1.07
C TYR A 161 -8.62 19.69 -0.42
N LEU A 162 -9.28 18.58 -0.82
CA LEU A 162 -9.41 18.24 -2.25
C LEU A 162 -10.27 19.28 -3.00
N ASP A 163 -11.38 19.71 -2.41
CA ASP A 163 -12.28 20.71 -3.02
C ASP A 163 -11.60 22.09 -3.18
N LYS A 164 -10.52 22.31 -2.41
CA LYS A 164 -9.68 23.51 -2.46
C LYS A 164 -8.42 23.32 -3.33
N GLY A 165 -8.32 22.21 -4.06
CA GLY A 165 -7.17 21.88 -4.92
C GLY A 165 -5.89 21.50 -4.18
N ARG A 166 -5.96 21.20 -2.88
CA ARG A 166 -4.81 20.80 -2.05
C ARG A 166 -4.67 19.28 -2.12
N LEU A 167 -3.73 18.79 -2.93
CA LEU A 167 -3.56 17.36 -3.24
C LEU A 167 -2.27 16.77 -2.66
N GLY A 168 -1.58 17.47 -1.76
CA GLY A 168 -0.28 17.03 -1.23
C GLY A 168 0.88 17.61 -2.04
N ALA A 169 2.03 16.92 -2.01
CA ALA A 169 3.29 17.37 -2.59
C ALA A 169 3.22 17.63 -4.10
N LYS A 170 2.28 16.98 -4.80
CA LYS A 170 2.05 17.18 -6.24
C LYS A 170 1.24 18.44 -6.58
N SER A 171 0.59 19.07 -5.60
CA SER A 171 -0.23 20.27 -5.82
C SER A 171 0.58 21.54 -5.55
N PRO A 172 0.44 22.58 -6.40
CA PRO A 172 1.00 23.90 -6.12
C PRO A 172 0.36 24.57 -4.89
N HIS A 173 -0.78 24.06 -4.42
CA HIS A 173 -1.49 24.53 -3.21
C HIS A 173 -1.13 23.70 -1.96
N GLY A 174 -0.22 22.73 -2.08
CA GLY A 174 0.19 21.84 -0.99
C GLY A 174 -0.87 20.80 -0.64
N GLY A 175 -0.84 20.34 0.60
CA GLY A 175 -1.76 19.34 1.17
C GLY A 175 -1.99 19.62 2.65
N LEU A 176 -1.78 18.62 3.49
CA LEU A 176 -1.72 18.78 4.94
C LEU A 176 -0.64 19.80 5.34
N TYR A 177 0.48 19.80 4.62
CA TYR A 177 1.51 20.82 4.72
C TYR A 177 1.36 21.91 3.65
N PRO A 178 1.90 23.11 3.90
CA PRO A 178 2.04 24.15 2.88
C PRO A 178 2.83 23.67 1.65
N PRO A 179 2.62 24.26 0.47
CA PRO A 179 3.39 23.91 -0.72
C PRO A 179 4.89 24.12 -0.47
N GLN A 180 5.69 23.12 -0.83
CA GLN A 180 7.13 23.27 -0.75
C GLN A 180 7.63 24.21 -1.86
N PRO A 181 8.59 25.11 -1.58
CA PRO A 181 9.19 25.92 -2.61
C PRO A 181 9.81 25.00 -3.68
N LYS A 182 9.53 25.26 -4.96
CA LYS A 182 10.20 24.55 -6.06
C LYS A 182 11.71 24.70 -5.87
N SER A 183 12.44 23.60 -5.68
CA SER A 183 13.89 23.65 -5.74
C SER A 183 14.27 24.15 -7.13
N ILE A 184 14.88 25.33 -7.19
CA ILE A 184 15.51 25.82 -8.41
C ILE A 184 16.75 24.94 -8.58
N SER A 185 16.63 23.89 -9.40
CA SER A 185 17.77 23.13 -9.93
C SER A 185 18.19 23.72 -11.27
#